data_AF-A0A0M8T7W7-F1
#
_entry.id   AF-A0A0M8T7W7-F1
#
_cell.length_a   1.000
_cell.length_b   1.000
_cell.length_c   1.000
_cell.angle_alpha   90.00
_cell.angle_beta   90.00
_cell.angle_gamma   90.00
#
_symmetry.space_group_name_H-M   'P 1'
#
loop_
_entity.id
_entity.type
_entity.pdbx_description
1 polymer ?
#
loop_
_entity_poly.entity_id
_entity_poly.type
_entity_poly.pdbx_seq_one_letter_code
_entity_poly.pdbx_strand_id
1 'polypeptide(L)'
;MGRSGGGRGSRTATILLAVVLIAVPALGGCSGSSKEDEHVIPALPPKVCWRAFDGASVVSLLPKAKDPNAEVKGDPVFDLYGRFKSAGCQIHIDGESRFTAWGDRSWSDGRDLETHVLNSLTRLGPMPIEAGDKAIVYRGGARAYFRCERPDLPPSPRNVSSTEVKIVELGLSANSAPSTQHAKDVLTTLMKQYVQFAKRELKCRN
;
A
#
# COMPACT_ATOMS: atom_id res chain seq x y z
N MET A 1 -33.15 -14.06 -59.15
CA MET A 1 -34.27 -15.02 -59.33
C MET A 1 -34.70 -15.50 -57.95
N GLY A 2 -36.02 -15.48 -57.66
CA GLY A 2 -36.68 -15.86 -56.39
C GLY A 2 -36.63 -14.75 -55.33
N ARG A 3 -37.60 -13.85 -55.12
CA ARG A 3 -39.08 -13.93 -54.94
C ARG A 3 -39.52 -14.84 -53.79
N SER A 4 -40.06 -14.23 -52.72
CA SER A 4 -41.41 -14.43 -52.14
C SER A 4 -41.41 -13.81 -50.74
N GLY A 5 -42.21 -12.78 -50.42
CA GLY A 5 -43.65 -12.83 -50.14
C GLY A 5 -43.82 -12.61 -48.63
N GLY A 6 -44.51 -11.61 -48.08
CA GLY A 6 -45.79 -11.02 -48.45
C GLY A 6 -46.80 -11.39 -47.37
N GLY A 7 -47.34 -10.41 -46.62
CA GLY A 7 -48.37 -10.68 -45.62
C GLY A 7 -48.92 -9.42 -44.98
N ARG A 8 -50.04 -8.93 -45.50
CA ARG A 8 -50.77 -7.70 -45.13
C ARG A 8 -52.19 -8.11 -44.71
N GLY A 9 -52.70 -7.57 -43.60
CA GLY A 9 -54.12 -7.57 -43.20
C GLY A 9 -54.22 -6.80 -41.88
N SER A 10 -54.89 -5.63 -41.70
CA SER A 10 -56.24 -5.17 -42.07
C SER A 10 -57.32 -6.06 -41.42
N ARG A 11 -58.29 -5.62 -40.60
CA ARG A 11 -58.81 -4.31 -40.15
C ARG A 11 -59.88 -4.59 -39.05
N THR A 12 -60.11 -3.64 -38.13
CA THR A 12 -61.40 -3.25 -37.45
C THR A 12 -62.10 -4.26 -36.51
N ALA A 13 -62.84 -3.91 -35.43
CA ALA A 13 -63.33 -2.65 -34.87
C ALA A 13 -63.82 -2.85 -33.40
N THR A 14 -63.66 -1.78 -32.59
CA THR A 14 -64.62 -1.11 -31.66
C THR A 14 -65.51 -1.98 -30.74
N ILE A 15 -65.55 -1.74 -29.42
CA ILE A 15 -66.60 -0.92 -28.74
C ILE A 15 -66.29 -0.69 -27.24
N LEU A 16 -66.31 0.60 -26.85
CA LEU A 16 -66.85 1.29 -25.65
C LEU A 16 -66.56 0.75 -24.23
N LEU A 17 -66.47 1.51 -23.14
CA LEU A 17 -66.29 2.94 -22.81
C LEU A 17 -66.40 2.96 -21.27
N ALA A 18 -65.44 3.52 -20.51
CA ALA A 18 -65.71 4.06 -19.18
C ALA A 18 -64.58 4.99 -18.74
N VAL A 19 -64.91 6.27 -18.78
CA VAL A 19 -64.22 7.45 -18.24
C VAL A 19 -64.11 7.34 -16.71
N VAL A 20 -62.93 7.59 -16.10
CA VAL A 20 -62.82 8.32 -14.81
C VAL A 20 -61.43 9.00 -14.69
N LEU A 21 -61.49 10.34 -14.74
CA LEU A 21 -60.74 11.41 -14.04
C LEU A 21 -59.20 11.45 -13.86
N ILE A 22 -58.63 12.50 -14.45
CA ILE A 22 -57.78 13.59 -13.88
C ILE A 22 -56.48 13.23 -13.13
N ALA A 23 -55.33 13.61 -13.72
CA ALA A 23 -54.42 14.66 -13.21
C ALA A 23 -53.22 14.88 -14.16
N VAL A 24 -52.91 16.16 -14.43
CA VAL A 24 -51.70 16.69 -15.10
C VAL A 24 -51.11 17.70 -14.09
N PRO A 25 -49.82 18.11 -14.13
CA PRO A 25 -48.55 17.50 -14.53
C PRO A 25 -47.53 17.53 -13.36
N ALA A 26 -46.38 16.86 -13.47
CA ALA A 26 -45.17 17.35 -12.80
C ALA A 26 -43.91 16.91 -13.55
N LEU A 27 -43.13 17.90 -13.96
CA LEU A 27 -41.75 17.78 -14.37
C LEU A 27 -40.94 17.11 -13.23
N GLY A 28 -40.47 15.89 -13.45
CA GLY A 28 -39.27 15.36 -12.81
C GLY A 28 -38.28 15.11 -13.94
N GLY A 29 -37.38 16.03 -14.30
CA GLY A 29 -36.51 16.72 -13.36
C GLY A 29 -35.48 15.69 -12.89
N CYS A 30 -34.36 15.63 -13.60
CA CYS A 30 -33.21 14.80 -13.30
C CYS A 30 -32.86 14.86 -11.81
N SER A 31 -33.06 13.75 -11.10
CA SER A 31 -32.16 13.39 -10.01
C SER A 31 -31.57 12.05 -10.37
N GLY A 32 -30.69 12.07 -11.38
CA GLY A 32 -29.52 11.23 -11.26
C GLY A 32 -28.87 11.71 -9.98
N SER A 33 -29.19 11.06 -8.86
CA SER A 33 -28.42 11.17 -7.65
C SER A 33 -27.01 10.86 -8.07
N SER A 34 -26.23 11.93 -8.26
CA SER A 34 -24.80 11.89 -8.18
C SER A 34 -24.54 11.09 -6.91
N LYS A 35 -24.14 9.84 -7.06
CA LYS A 35 -23.38 9.17 -6.03
C LYS A 35 -22.19 10.09 -5.85
N GLU A 36 -22.28 11.04 -4.93
CA GLU A 36 -21.09 11.58 -4.32
C GLU A 36 -20.30 10.35 -3.93
N ASP A 37 -19.13 10.19 -4.57
CA ASP A 37 -18.18 9.14 -4.25
C ASP A 37 -17.87 9.31 -2.75
N GLU A 38 -18.63 8.62 -1.90
CA GLU A 38 -18.48 8.67 -0.45
C GLU A 38 -17.21 7.90 -0.11
N HIS A 39 -16.09 8.61 -0.10
CA HIS A 39 -14.79 8.01 0.18
C HIS A 39 -14.69 7.72 1.68
N VAL A 40 -14.44 6.46 2.01
CA VAL A 40 -14.37 5.93 3.38
C VAL A 40 -12.93 5.75 3.83
N ILE A 41 -12.69 5.67 5.14
CA ILE A 41 -11.38 5.29 5.67
C ILE A 41 -11.23 3.78 5.48
N PRO A 42 -10.16 3.29 4.82
CA PRO A 42 -9.99 1.87 4.60
C PRO A 42 -9.79 1.13 5.93
N ALA A 43 -10.47 0.00 6.07
CA ALA A 43 -10.32 -0.90 7.19
C ALA A 43 -9.04 -1.75 7.02
N LEU A 44 -8.21 -1.80 8.05
CA LEU A 44 -7.08 -2.71 8.15
C LEU A 44 -7.25 -3.68 9.32
N PRO A 45 -6.73 -4.91 9.20
CA PRO A 45 -6.57 -5.80 10.35
C PRO A 45 -5.78 -5.13 11.48
N PRO A 46 -5.95 -5.53 12.75
CA PRO A 46 -5.23 -4.93 13.88
C PRO A 46 -3.71 -4.96 13.72
N LYS A 47 -3.18 -5.97 13.04
CA LYS A 47 -1.76 -6.14 12.72
C LYS A 47 -1.59 -6.43 11.24
N VAL A 48 -0.64 -5.75 10.60
CA VAL A 48 -0.36 -5.88 9.16
C VAL A 48 1.13 -6.13 8.91
N CYS A 49 1.48 -6.61 7.70
CA CYS A 49 2.85 -6.91 7.26
C CYS A 49 3.66 -7.76 8.25
N TRP A 50 3.42 -9.07 8.26
CA TRP A 50 4.03 -10.02 9.20
C TRP A 50 3.79 -9.67 10.68
N ARG A 51 2.76 -8.86 10.95
CA ARG A 51 2.43 -8.29 12.26
C ARG A 51 3.47 -7.28 12.77
N ALA A 52 4.26 -6.69 11.88
CA ALA A 52 5.25 -5.66 12.21
C ALA A 52 4.59 -4.33 12.62
N PHE A 53 3.41 -4.02 12.09
CA PHE A 53 2.74 -2.74 12.32
C PHE A 53 1.33 -2.90 12.88
N ASP A 54 0.92 -1.94 13.69
CA ASP A 54 -0.48 -1.72 14.04
C ASP A 54 -1.25 -1.17 12.83
N GLY A 55 -2.37 -1.80 12.49
CA GLY A 55 -3.20 -1.37 11.36
C GLY A 55 -3.62 0.10 11.49
N ALA A 56 -4.02 0.53 12.68
CA ALA A 56 -4.42 1.91 12.95
C ALA A 56 -3.31 2.95 12.66
N SER A 57 -2.06 2.62 12.94
CA SER A 57 -0.92 3.49 12.64
C SER A 57 -0.62 3.58 11.14
N VAL A 58 -0.96 2.54 10.37
CA VAL A 58 -0.80 2.55 8.92
C VAL A 58 -1.98 3.24 8.24
N VAL A 59 -3.21 3.04 8.72
CA VAL A 59 -4.43 3.69 8.21
C VAL A 59 -4.26 5.22 8.15
N SER A 60 -3.61 5.84 9.13
CA SER A 60 -3.41 7.30 9.15
C SER A 60 -2.53 7.83 8.00
N LEU A 61 -1.80 6.96 7.31
CA LEU A 61 -0.99 7.28 6.14
C LEU A 61 -1.71 7.00 4.82
N LEU A 62 -2.85 6.32 4.85
CA LEU A 62 -3.58 5.91 3.66
C LEU A 62 -4.55 7.00 3.20
N PRO A 63 -4.76 7.14 1.87
CA PRO A 63 -5.84 7.96 1.38
C PRO A 63 -7.20 7.35 1.76
N LYS A 64 -8.25 8.16 1.66
CA LYS A 64 -9.62 7.62 1.66
C LYS A 64 -9.83 6.75 0.42
N ALA A 65 -10.71 5.76 0.53
CA ALA A 65 -10.92 4.69 -0.44
C ALA A 65 -12.35 4.67 -0.96
N LYS A 66 -12.57 4.13 -2.16
CA LYS A 66 -13.91 3.80 -2.66
C LYS A 66 -14.40 2.47 -2.08
N ASP A 67 -13.50 1.49 -1.99
CA ASP A 67 -13.74 0.23 -1.28
C ASP A 67 -13.23 0.35 0.18
N PRO A 68 -14.07 0.08 1.20
CA PRO A 68 -13.60 0.04 2.58
C PRO A 68 -12.56 -1.05 2.84
N ASN A 69 -12.44 -2.06 1.99
CA ASN A 69 -11.56 -3.19 2.20
C ASN A 69 -10.18 -2.95 1.58
N ALA A 70 -9.17 -2.91 2.44
CA ALA A 70 -7.78 -2.93 2.01
C ALA A 70 -7.30 -4.37 1.79
N GLU A 71 -6.52 -4.60 0.75
CA GLU A 71 -5.85 -5.88 0.52
C GLU A 71 -4.41 -5.82 1.01
N VAL A 72 -3.99 -6.80 1.80
CA VAL A 72 -2.58 -6.97 2.19
C VAL A 72 -1.97 -8.08 1.34
N LYS A 73 -0.97 -7.73 0.52
CA LYS A 73 -0.24 -8.65 -0.37
C LYS A 73 1.23 -8.66 -0.01
N GLY A 74 1.92 -9.79 -0.14
CA GLY A 74 3.34 -9.86 0.14
C GLY A 74 3.82 -11.27 0.42
N ASP A 75 5.09 -11.37 0.80
CA ASP A 75 5.69 -12.62 1.22
C ASP A 75 5.01 -13.14 2.49
N PRO A 76 4.81 -14.47 2.64
CA PRO A 76 4.14 -15.02 3.81
C PRO A 76 4.98 -14.91 5.10
N VAL A 77 6.31 -14.81 4.96
CA VAL A 77 7.27 -14.78 6.08
C VAL A 77 8.29 -13.68 5.81
N PHE A 78 8.72 -13.01 6.88
CA PHE A 78 9.84 -12.07 6.83
C PHE A 78 11.15 -12.82 7.07
N ASP A 79 11.77 -13.33 6.00
CA ASP A 79 13.05 -14.03 6.07
C ASP A 79 14.01 -13.49 5.01
N LEU A 80 15.06 -12.79 5.45
CA LEU A 80 16.10 -12.24 4.57
C LEU A 80 17.32 -13.16 4.42
N TYR A 81 17.35 -14.29 5.14
CA TYR A 81 18.45 -15.25 5.13
C TYR A 81 18.06 -16.60 4.52
N GLY A 82 16.79 -16.77 4.17
CA GLY A 82 16.27 -17.89 3.42
C GLY A 82 16.58 -17.81 1.92
N ARG A 83 15.69 -18.40 1.12
CA ARG A 83 15.88 -18.52 -0.34
C ARG A 83 15.90 -17.17 -1.04
N PHE A 84 15.01 -16.26 -0.63
CA PHE A 84 14.90 -14.93 -1.19
C PHE A 84 15.53 -13.96 -0.18
N LYS A 85 16.57 -13.23 -0.58
CA LYS A 85 17.32 -12.31 0.30
C LYS A 85 16.58 -10.99 0.57
N SER A 86 15.26 -11.02 0.42
CA SER A 86 14.36 -9.89 0.35
C SER A 86 12.98 -10.33 0.84
N ALA A 87 12.26 -9.43 1.50
CA ALA A 87 10.86 -9.64 1.85
C ALA A 87 10.07 -8.35 1.62
N GLY A 88 8.86 -8.47 1.06
CA GLY A 88 7.98 -7.35 0.73
C GLY A 88 6.55 -7.57 1.21
N CYS A 89 5.95 -6.50 1.70
CA CYS A 89 4.54 -6.39 2.05
C CYS A 89 3.97 -5.10 1.48
N GLN A 90 2.78 -5.17 0.92
CA GLN A 90 2.06 -4.09 0.27
C GLN A 90 0.62 -4.06 0.76
N ILE A 91 0.12 -2.85 0.99
CA ILE A 91 -1.29 -2.59 1.29
C ILE A 91 -1.88 -1.87 0.10
N HIS A 92 -2.86 -2.52 -0.52
CA HIS A 92 -3.54 -2.05 -1.71
C HIS A 92 -4.89 -1.47 -1.34
N ILE A 93 -5.14 -0.25 -1.82
CA ILE A 93 -6.42 0.45 -1.71
C ILE A 93 -6.88 0.77 -3.13
N ASP A 94 -8.11 0.41 -3.46
CA ASP A 94 -8.69 0.60 -4.80
C ASP A 94 -7.77 0.04 -5.92
N GLY A 95 -7.10 -1.09 -5.66
CA GLY A 95 -6.18 -1.75 -6.60
C GLY A 95 -4.76 -1.17 -6.69
N GLU A 96 -4.42 -0.12 -5.93
CA GLU A 96 -3.09 0.49 -5.94
C GLU A 96 -2.34 0.30 -4.60
N SER A 97 -1.04 -0.02 -4.66
CA SER A 97 -0.18 -0.11 -3.48
C SER A 97 0.04 1.27 -2.86
N ARG A 98 -0.70 1.57 -1.78
CA ARG A 98 -0.62 2.83 -1.03
C ARG A 98 0.39 2.79 0.09
N PHE A 99 0.69 1.62 0.62
CA PHE A 99 1.77 1.45 1.59
C PHE A 99 2.58 0.21 1.25
N THR A 100 3.90 0.33 1.30
CA THR A 100 4.84 -0.75 1.06
C THR A 100 5.87 -0.77 2.17
N ALA A 101 6.08 -1.95 2.76
CA ALA A 101 7.20 -2.25 3.63
C ALA A 101 8.05 -3.31 2.95
N TRP A 102 9.36 -3.10 2.89
CA TRP A 102 10.29 -4.07 2.33
C TRP A 102 11.55 -4.15 3.16
N GLY A 103 12.28 -5.24 3.02
CA GLY A 103 13.57 -5.46 3.65
C GLY A 103 14.46 -6.27 2.74
N ASP A 104 15.75 -5.94 2.73
CA ASP A 104 16.78 -6.57 1.91
C ASP A 104 18.05 -6.77 2.72
N ARG A 105 18.85 -7.77 2.35
CA ARG A 105 20.27 -7.79 2.71
C ARG A 105 21.00 -6.77 1.86
N SER A 106 21.64 -5.80 2.51
CA SER A 106 22.25 -4.67 1.83
C SER A 106 23.75 -4.86 1.64
N TRP A 107 24.21 -4.58 0.43
CA TRP A 107 25.63 -4.56 0.05
C TRP A 107 26.38 -3.37 0.68
N SER A 108 25.65 -2.38 1.20
CA SER A 108 26.18 -1.19 1.86
C SER A 108 25.99 -1.25 3.37
N ASP A 109 26.92 -0.65 4.11
CA ASP A 109 26.83 -0.40 5.56
C ASP A 109 26.10 0.91 5.90
N GLY A 110 25.38 1.49 4.93
CA GLY A 110 24.68 2.75 5.08
C GLY A 110 25.61 3.97 5.04
N ARG A 111 26.91 3.83 4.72
CA ARG A 111 27.75 5.00 4.40
C ARG A 111 27.31 5.70 3.11
N ASP A 112 26.79 4.93 2.15
CA ASP A 112 26.13 5.46 0.96
C ASP A 112 24.82 6.20 1.28
N LEU A 113 24.21 5.97 2.45
CA LEU A 113 23.02 6.70 2.86
C LEU A 113 23.29 8.20 2.86
N GLU A 114 24.45 8.61 3.39
CA GLU A 114 24.83 10.02 3.47
C GLU A 114 25.22 10.63 2.13
N THR A 115 25.91 9.87 1.28
CA THR A 115 26.49 10.40 0.03
C THR A 115 25.60 10.20 -1.21
N HIS A 116 24.81 9.13 -1.28
CA HIS A 116 24.03 8.78 -2.47
C HIS A 116 22.52 8.79 -2.20
N VAL A 117 22.08 8.23 -1.07
CA VAL A 117 20.64 8.16 -0.76
C VAL A 117 20.10 9.53 -0.35
N LEU A 118 20.78 10.26 0.55
CA LEU A 118 20.38 11.63 0.90
C LEU A 118 20.36 12.53 -0.34
N ASN A 119 21.39 12.46 -1.19
CA ASN A 119 21.49 13.27 -2.40
C ASN A 119 20.43 12.94 -3.46
N SER A 120 20.11 11.65 -3.65
CA SER A 120 19.03 11.25 -4.56
C SER A 120 17.64 11.62 -4.02
N LEU A 121 17.49 11.71 -2.70
CA LEU A 121 16.25 12.06 -2.03
C LEU A 121 16.14 13.54 -1.65
N THR A 122 17.10 14.41 -1.98
CA THR A 122 17.12 15.83 -1.55
C THR A 122 15.78 16.54 -1.81
N ARG A 123 15.14 16.25 -2.97
CA ARG A 123 13.84 16.83 -3.34
C ARG A 123 12.67 16.39 -2.42
N LEU A 124 12.83 15.30 -1.69
CA LEU A 124 11.87 14.76 -0.73
C LEU A 124 12.13 15.24 0.70
N GLY A 125 13.16 16.08 0.92
CA GLY A 125 13.50 16.66 2.22
C GLY A 125 13.80 15.59 3.28
N PRO A 126 14.85 14.78 3.07
CA PRO A 126 15.21 13.70 3.98
C PRO A 126 15.81 14.27 5.27
N MET A 127 15.48 13.65 6.39
CA MET A 127 15.97 14.03 7.71
C MET A 127 16.43 12.77 8.44
N PRO A 128 17.59 12.80 9.12
CA PRO A 128 18.04 11.66 9.90
C PRO A 128 17.08 11.40 11.07
N ILE A 129 16.91 10.12 11.40
CA ILE A 129 16.11 9.66 12.55
C ILE A 129 16.85 8.55 13.31
N GLU A 130 16.53 8.40 14.59
CA GLU A 130 17.09 7.34 15.42
C GLU A 130 16.33 6.02 15.22
N ALA A 131 16.70 5.26 14.19
CA ALA A 131 16.21 3.90 13.97
C ALA A 131 17.32 3.04 13.35
N GLY A 132 17.65 1.92 14.00
CA GLY A 132 18.78 1.09 13.57
C GLY A 132 20.13 1.76 13.84
N ASP A 133 21.10 1.54 12.97
CA ASP A 133 22.42 2.18 13.04
C ASP A 133 22.41 3.50 12.27
N LYS A 134 21.66 3.54 11.15
CA LYS A 134 21.39 4.75 10.37
C LYS A 134 19.98 4.72 9.81
N ALA A 135 19.27 5.84 9.87
CA ALA A 135 17.97 5.95 9.23
C ALA A 135 17.64 7.37 8.83
N ILE A 136 16.73 7.48 7.86
CA ILE A 136 16.16 8.73 7.38
C ILE A 136 14.64 8.60 7.23
N VAL A 137 13.94 9.71 7.45
CA VAL A 137 12.56 9.91 7.03
C VAL A 137 12.52 10.99 5.96
N TYR A 138 11.66 10.84 4.97
CA TYR A 138 11.46 11.80 3.90
C TYR A 138 9.98 11.85 3.51
N ARG A 139 9.62 12.75 2.60
CA ARG A 139 8.24 12.84 2.11
C ARG A 139 7.81 11.51 1.49
N GLY A 140 6.80 10.87 2.11
CA GLY A 140 6.21 9.62 1.63
C GLY A 140 7.02 8.36 1.92
N GLY A 141 8.06 8.41 2.76
CA GLY A 141 8.79 7.19 3.10
C GLY A 141 9.85 7.34 4.18
N ALA A 142 10.48 6.21 4.50
CA ALA A 142 11.59 6.13 5.43
C ALA A 142 12.51 4.98 5.02
N ARG A 143 13.80 5.08 5.36
CA ARG A 143 14.77 3.99 5.21
C ARG A 143 15.59 3.82 6.48
N ALA A 144 15.95 2.59 6.81
CA ALA A 144 16.85 2.28 7.93
C ALA A 144 17.83 1.17 7.56
N TYR A 145 19.01 1.24 8.15
CA TYR A 145 20.09 0.29 8.02
C TYR A 145 20.51 -0.14 9.41
N PHE A 146 20.75 -1.43 9.60
CA PHE A 146 21.34 -1.93 10.84
C PHE A 146 22.12 -3.21 10.60
N ARG A 147 23.12 -3.42 11.45
CA ARG A 147 23.86 -4.67 11.50
C ARG A 147 23.01 -5.77 12.13
N CYS A 148 22.93 -6.90 11.46
CA CYS A 148 22.32 -8.14 11.93
C CYS A 148 23.33 -9.28 11.81
N GLU A 149 23.89 -9.71 12.95
CA GLU A 149 24.76 -10.88 12.98
C GLU A 149 23.98 -12.15 13.31
N ARG A 150 24.19 -13.19 12.49
CA ARG A 150 23.53 -14.50 12.58
C ARG A 150 24.53 -15.64 12.69
N PRO A 151 25.18 -15.81 13.85
CA PRO A 151 26.17 -16.87 14.04
C PRO A 151 25.54 -18.27 14.08
N ASP A 152 24.21 -18.36 14.21
CA ASP A 152 23.45 -19.60 14.08
C ASP A 152 23.31 -20.09 12.64
N LEU A 153 23.62 -19.24 11.65
CA LEU A 153 23.61 -19.61 10.24
C LEU A 153 25.00 -20.07 9.77
N PRO A 154 25.06 -20.92 8.73
CA PRO A 154 26.32 -21.31 8.11
C PRO A 154 27.13 -20.08 7.66
N PRO A 155 28.48 -20.17 7.67
CA PRO A 155 29.33 -19.13 7.11
C PRO A 155 28.90 -18.79 5.69
N SER A 156 28.87 -17.50 5.37
CA SER A 156 28.51 -17.08 4.02
C SER A 156 29.55 -17.54 3.00
N PRO A 157 29.12 -17.82 1.76
CA PRO A 157 30.03 -18.15 0.67
C PRO A 157 31.14 -17.10 0.50
N ARG A 158 32.36 -17.53 0.16
CA ARG A 158 33.54 -16.64 0.04
C ARG A 158 33.39 -15.51 -0.98
N ASN A 159 32.44 -15.61 -1.90
CA ASN A 159 32.14 -14.61 -2.93
C ASN A 159 31.10 -13.56 -2.51
N VAL A 160 30.62 -13.58 -1.26
CA VAL A 160 29.66 -12.62 -0.71
C VAL A 160 30.43 -11.65 0.19
N SER A 161 30.25 -10.34 -0.01
CA SER A 161 30.95 -9.35 0.82
C SER A 161 30.49 -9.47 2.28
N SER A 162 31.40 -9.28 3.24
CA SER A 162 31.04 -9.33 4.67
C SER A 162 29.95 -8.32 5.05
N THR A 163 29.84 -7.23 4.30
CA THR A 163 28.80 -6.20 4.46
C THR A 163 27.43 -6.74 4.04
N GLU A 164 27.33 -7.37 2.87
CA GLU A 164 26.09 -8.00 2.38
C GLU A 164 25.56 -9.09 3.31
N VAL A 165 26.43 -9.72 4.09
CA VAL A 165 26.03 -10.73 5.09
C VAL A 165 25.42 -10.13 6.33
N LYS A 166 25.87 -8.93 6.69
CA LYS A 166 25.68 -8.40 8.03
C LYS A 166 24.78 -7.19 8.06
N ILE A 167 24.45 -6.57 6.93
CA ILE A 167 23.63 -5.36 6.92
C ILE A 167 22.25 -5.67 6.36
N VAL A 168 21.24 -5.23 7.10
CA VAL A 168 19.85 -5.23 6.68
C VAL A 168 19.46 -3.80 6.35
N GLU A 169 18.86 -3.62 5.18
CA GLU A 169 18.19 -2.39 4.78
C GLU A 169 16.68 -2.63 4.86
N LEU A 170 15.97 -1.67 5.45
CA LEU A 170 14.52 -1.63 5.52
C LEU A 170 14.03 -0.36 4.85
N GLY A 171 12.89 -0.47 4.16
CA GLY A 171 12.22 0.68 3.58
C GLY A 171 10.72 0.67 3.82
N LEU A 172 10.20 1.87 4.03
CA LEU A 172 8.78 2.17 4.06
C LEU A 172 8.48 3.18 2.94
N SER A 173 7.40 2.93 2.21
CA SER A 173 6.84 3.84 1.22
C SER A 173 5.34 3.99 1.48
N ALA A 174 4.88 5.22 1.62
CA ALA A 174 3.47 5.56 1.78
C ALA A 174 3.05 6.45 0.60
N ASN A 175 2.73 5.79 -0.50
CA ASN A 175 2.30 6.42 -1.73
C ASN A 175 0.96 7.12 -1.48
N SER A 176 0.93 8.43 -1.73
CA SER A 176 -0.21 9.32 -1.46
C SER A 176 -0.40 9.75 -0.01
N ALA A 177 0.56 9.47 0.90
CA ALA A 177 0.53 10.08 2.22
C ALA A 177 0.66 11.61 2.13
N PRO A 178 -0.08 12.38 2.96
CA PRO A 178 0.05 13.83 3.00
C PRO A 178 1.48 14.27 3.28
N SER A 179 1.95 15.34 2.61
CA SER A 179 3.27 15.93 2.88
C SER A 179 3.25 16.82 4.14
N THR A 180 2.87 16.24 5.28
CA THR A 180 2.77 16.93 6.57
C THR A 180 3.83 16.44 7.56
N GLN A 181 4.11 17.23 8.59
CA GLN A 181 5.00 16.81 9.68
C GLN A 181 4.44 15.58 10.41
N HIS A 182 3.12 15.55 10.64
CA HIS A 182 2.45 14.40 11.24
C HIS A 182 2.71 13.09 10.48
N ALA A 183 2.61 13.09 9.14
CA ALA A 183 2.91 11.90 8.34
C ALA A 183 4.39 11.46 8.49
N LYS A 184 5.33 12.41 8.57
CA LYS A 184 6.74 12.11 8.86
C LYS A 184 6.93 11.53 10.26
N ASP A 185 6.22 12.02 11.26
CA ASP A 185 6.30 11.53 12.65
C ASP A 185 5.75 10.09 12.76
N VAL A 186 4.65 9.81 12.06
CA VAL A 186 4.09 8.45 11.94
C VAL A 186 5.08 7.52 11.23
N LEU A 187 5.62 7.91 10.07
CA LEU A 187 6.64 7.13 9.36
C LEU A 187 7.90 6.89 10.20
N THR A 188 8.33 7.88 10.98
CA THR A 188 9.46 7.74 11.92
C THR A 188 9.15 6.68 12.98
N THR A 189 7.95 6.71 13.55
CA THR A 189 7.51 5.74 14.55
C THR A 189 7.42 4.33 13.95
N LEU A 190 6.80 4.20 12.77
CA LEU A 190 6.72 2.93 12.05
C LEU A 190 8.11 2.38 11.72
N MET A 191 9.07 3.21 11.30
CA MET A 191 10.42 2.75 11.01
C MET A 191 11.14 2.23 12.26
N LYS A 192 10.98 2.92 13.39
CA LYS A 192 11.50 2.44 14.69
C LYS A 192 10.90 1.07 15.05
N GLN A 193 9.59 0.92 14.92
CA GLN A 193 8.91 -0.36 15.13
C GLN A 193 9.41 -1.44 14.17
N TYR A 194 9.63 -1.08 12.89
CA TYR A 194 10.06 -2.02 11.87
C TYR A 194 11.46 -2.56 12.14
N VAL A 195 12.40 -1.71 12.51
CA VAL A 195 13.76 -2.13 12.91
C VAL A 195 13.70 -3.08 14.10
N GLN A 196 12.89 -2.76 15.11
CA GLN A 196 12.74 -3.63 16.29
C GLN A 196 12.11 -4.98 15.93
N PHE A 197 11.10 -4.97 15.07
CA PHE A 197 10.52 -6.19 14.51
C PHE A 197 11.57 -7.02 13.77
N ALA A 198 12.27 -6.43 12.81
CA ALA A 198 13.26 -7.11 11.98
C ALA A 198 14.41 -7.67 12.81
N LYS A 199 14.92 -6.94 13.80
CA LYS A 199 15.97 -7.43 14.72
C LYS A 199 15.53 -8.69 15.46
N ARG A 200 14.29 -8.73 15.96
CA ARG A 200 13.75 -9.90 16.67
C ARG A 200 13.46 -11.06 15.72
N GLU A 201 12.75 -10.79 14.63
CA GLU A 201 12.30 -11.80 13.67
C GLU A 201 13.50 -12.49 13.01
N LEU A 202 14.48 -11.67 12.60
CA LEU A 202 15.73 -12.17 12.06
C LEU A 202 16.68 -12.66 13.15
N LYS A 203 16.36 -12.64 14.45
CA LYS A 203 17.24 -13.13 15.54
C LYS A 203 18.64 -12.51 15.54
N CYS A 204 18.75 -11.22 15.24
CA CYS A 204 20.03 -10.52 15.22
C CYS A 204 20.67 -10.52 16.60
N ARG A 205 21.96 -10.84 16.69
CA ARG A 205 22.75 -10.58 17.91
C ARG A 205 23.21 -9.12 17.95
N ASN A 206 23.25 -8.58 19.16
CA ASN A 206 23.84 -7.26 19.47
C ASN A 206 25.36 -7.33 19.46
#